data_AF-W2M0U6-F1
#
_entry.id   AF-W2M0U6-F1
#
_cell.length_a   1.000
_cell.length_b   1.000
_cell.length_c   1.000
_cell.angle_alpha   90.00
_cell.angle_beta   90.00
_cell.angle_gamma   90.00
#
_symmetry.space_group_name_H-M   'P 1'
#
loop_
_entity.id
_entity.type
_entity.pdbx_description
1 polymer ?
#
loop_
_entity_poly.entity_id
_entity_poly.type
_entity_poly.pdbx_seq_one_letter_code
_entity_poly.pdbx_strand_id
1 'polypeptide(L)'
;MAALHAKTFLVSGMAENRLVPRVLAKRSTRFQSPRNAALLTLVLMLALINLDFDSMLTMTNAYSAAVQLVIIASIIKLRRELPYIARPTKVPGGIPVLFAIAVAPTFMFCYITFYALSSMVSAILMLAFFVPGVVYAGYRFYYRRSLA
;
A
#
# COMPACT_ATOMS: atom_id res chain seq x y z
N MET A 1 -14.70 -14.06 -0.40
CA MET A 1 -13.96 -14.62 -1.56
C MET A 1 -13.39 -13.54 -2.49
N ALA A 2 -14.16 -12.53 -2.95
CA ALA A 2 -13.66 -11.51 -3.89
C ALA A 2 -12.41 -10.74 -3.43
N ALA A 3 -12.33 -10.37 -2.14
CA ALA A 3 -11.21 -9.60 -1.60
C ALA A 3 -9.86 -10.33 -1.66
N LEU A 4 -9.85 -11.66 -1.46
CA LEU A 4 -8.63 -12.47 -1.54
C LEU A 4 -8.09 -12.48 -2.98
N HIS A 5 -8.99 -12.62 -3.97
CA HIS A 5 -8.61 -12.54 -5.38
C HIS A 5 -8.03 -11.18 -5.72
N ALA A 6 -8.68 -10.08 -5.32
CA ALA A 6 -8.19 -8.73 -5.57
C ALA A 6 -6.78 -8.50 -4.99
N LYS A 7 -6.53 -8.90 -3.73
CA LYS A 7 -5.22 -8.79 -3.07
C LYS A 7 -4.15 -9.63 -3.78
N THR A 8 -4.51 -10.83 -4.19
CA THR A 8 -3.61 -11.76 -4.91
C THR A 8 -3.15 -11.17 -6.24
N PHE A 9 -4.07 -10.61 -7.04
CA PHE A 9 -3.71 -9.94 -8.29
C PHE A 9 -2.94 -8.63 -8.07
N LEU A 10 -3.26 -7.89 -7.01
CA LEU A 10 -2.51 -6.69 -6.64
C LEU A 10 -1.05 -7.00 -6.31
N VAL A 11 -0.76 -8.05 -5.53
CA VAL A 11 0.61 -8.51 -5.25
C VAL A 11 1.32 -8.95 -6.54
N SER A 12 0.61 -9.67 -7.42
CA SER A 12 1.16 -10.09 -8.71
C SER A 12 1.51 -8.89 -9.61
N GLY A 13 0.63 -7.88 -9.69
CA GLY A 13 0.89 -6.64 -10.43
C GLY A 13 2.02 -5.80 -9.84
N MET A 14 2.17 -5.78 -8.50
CA MET A 14 3.34 -5.20 -7.85
C MET A 14 4.63 -5.92 -8.29
N ALA A 15 4.60 -7.24 -8.43
CA ALA A 15 5.74 -8.04 -8.86
C ALA A 15 6.10 -7.80 -10.33
N GLU A 16 5.09 -7.62 -11.20
CA GLU A 16 5.25 -7.25 -12.62
C GLU A 16 5.93 -5.87 -12.75
N ASN A 17 5.51 -4.90 -11.94
CA ASN A 17 6.15 -3.59 -11.81
C ASN A 17 7.48 -3.63 -11.03
N ARG A 18 7.96 -4.83 -10.71
CA ARG A 18 9.22 -5.11 -10.00
C ARG A 18 9.26 -4.49 -8.60
N LEU A 19 8.14 -4.12 -8.00
CA LEU A 19 8.05 -3.53 -6.64
C LEU A 19 8.26 -4.58 -5.54
N VAL A 20 8.02 -5.86 -5.85
CA VAL A 20 8.27 -7.03 -4.99
C VAL A 20 9.01 -8.11 -5.81
N PRO A 21 9.49 -9.22 -5.21
CA PRO A 21 10.24 -10.25 -5.93
C PRO A 21 9.49 -10.80 -7.15
N ARG A 22 10.20 -10.95 -8.29
CA ARG A 22 9.60 -11.40 -9.57
C ARG A 22 8.95 -12.78 -9.51
N VAL A 23 9.31 -13.61 -8.54
CA VAL A 23 8.71 -14.94 -8.33
C VAL A 23 7.20 -14.85 -8.10
N LEU A 24 6.72 -13.74 -7.53
CA LEU A 24 5.30 -13.48 -7.28
C LEU A 24 4.52 -13.06 -8.55
N ALA A 25 5.22 -12.66 -9.63
CA ALA A 25 4.61 -12.38 -10.92
C ALA A 25 4.31 -13.65 -11.74
N LYS A 26 4.80 -14.83 -11.29
CA LYS A 26 4.65 -16.08 -12.05
C LYS A 26 3.19 -16.52 -12.08
N ARG A 27 2.61 -16.56 -13.28
CA ARG A 27 1.25 -17.06 -13.54
C ARG A 27 1.28 -18.53 -13.97
N SER A 28 0.23 -19.26 -13.61
CA SER A 28 0.03 -20.65 -14.03
C SER A 28 -0.27 -20.77 -15.52
N THR A 29 0.30 -21.74 -16.22
CA THR A 29 0.07 -21.96 -17.65
C THR A 29 -1.38 -22.34 -17.98
N ARG A 30 -2.07 -23.08 -17.10
CA ARG A 30 -3.42 -23.61 -17.36
C ARG A 30 -4.55 -22.61 -17.09
N PHE A 31 -4.42 -21.81 -16.03
CA PHE A 31 -5.51 -20.94 -15.55
C PHE A 31 -5.11 -19.46 -15.46
N GLN A 32 -3.87 -19.11 -15.84
CA GLN A 32 -3.30 -17.76 -15.74
C GLN A 32 -3.40 -17.13 -14.34
N SER A 33 -3.64 -17.93 -13.30
CA SER A 33 -3.74 -17.49 -11.92
C SER A 33 -2.35 -17.34 -11.30
N PRO A 34 -2.11 -16.27 -10.52
CA PRO A 34 -0.82 -16.05 -9.85
C PRO A 34 -0.72 -16.91 -8.59
N ARG A 35 -0.39 -18.19 -8.77
CA ARG A 35 -0.32 -19.20 -7.69
C ARG A 35 0.60 -18.80 -6.55
N ASN A 36 1.77 -18.25 -6.86
CA ASN A 36 2.75 -17.86 -5.84
C ASN A 36 2.25 -16.70 -4.98
N ALA A 37 1.56 -15.72 -5.59
CA ALA A 37 0.93 -14.64 -4.85
C ALA A 37 -0.22 -15.16 -3.97
N ALA A 38 -1.02 -16.11 -4.48
CA ALA A 38 -2.10 -16.72 -3.71
C ALA A 38 -1.56 -17.49 -2.49
N LEU A 39 -0.51 -18.29 -2.67
CA LEU A 39 0.16 -19.01 -1.58
C LEU A 39 0.71 -18.04 -0.53
N LEU A 40 1.36 -16.95 -0.95
CA LEU A 40 1.83 -15.91 -0.04
C LEU A 40 0.67 -15.33 0.78
N THR A 41 -0.44 -14.95 0.12
CA THR A 41 -1.60 -14.41 0.85
C THR A 41 -2.22 -15.41 1.83
N LEU A 42 -2.23 -16.70 1.49
CA LEU A 42 -2.72 -17.76 2.37
C LEU A 42 -1.81 -17.91 3.61
N VAL A 43 -0.49 -17.97 3.42
CA VAL A 43 0.48 -18.08 4.52
C VAL A 43 0.36 -16.90 5.47
N LEU A 44 0.23 -15.68 4.95
CA LEU A 44 0.02 -14.50 5.78
C LEU A 44 -1.31 -14.58 6.54
N MET A 45 -2.41 -14.98 5.91
CA MET A 45 -3.69 -15.14 6.61
C MET A 45 -3.61 -16.15 7.75
N LEU A 46 -2.96 -17.30 7.53
CA LEU A 46 -2.78 -18.31 8.56
C LEU A 46 -1.91 -17.80 9.72
N ALA A 47 -0.89 -16.99 9.43
CA ALA A 47 -0.05 -16.39 10.47
C ALA A 47 -0.83 -15.40 11.35
N LEU A 48 -1.79 -14.66 10.78
CA LEU A 48 -2.58 -13.68 11.52
C LEU A 48 -3.82 -14.27 12.22
N ILE A 49 -4.17 -15.55 12.04
CA ILE A 49 -5.42 -16.13 12.56
C ILE A 49 -5.52 -16.11 14.10
N ASN A 50 -4.39 -16.16 14.79
CA ASN A 50 -4.32 -16.18 16.26
C ASN A 50 -4.22 -14.78 16.88
N LEU A 51 -4.24 -13.72 16.07
CA LEU A 51 -4.18 -12.35 16.57
C LEU A 51 -5.56 -11.86 16.97
N ASP A 52 -5.59 -11.01 17.98
CA ASP A 52 -6.81 -10.38 18.44
C ASP A 52 -7.38 -9.41 17.40
N PHE A 53 -8.71 -9.43 17.27
CA PHE A 53 -9.42 -8.71 16.21
C PHE A 53 -9.22 -7.19 16.32
N ASP A 54 -9.24 -6.64 17.53
CA ASP A 54 -9.10 -5.20 17.76
C ASP A 54 -7.71 -4.69 17.36
N SER A 55 -6.68 -5.50 17.62
CA SER A 55 -5.30 -5.22 17.21
C SER A 55 -5.14 -5.26 15.70
N MET A 56 -5.75 -6.26 15.04
CA MET A 56 -5.74 -6.40 13.57
C MET A 56 -6.50 -5.28 12.86
N LEU A 57 -7.65 -4.89 13.40
CA LEU A 57 -8.50 -3.83 12.85
C LEU A 57 -7.78 -2.47 12.93
N THR A 58 -7.23 -2.16 14.10
CA THR A 58 -6.46 -0.93 14.34
C THR A 58 -5.25 -0.84 13.39
N MET A 59 -4.48 -1.92 13.25
CA MET A 59 -3.35 -2.00 12.33
C MET A 59 -3.79 -1.80 10.86
N THR A 60 -4.84 -2.51 10.44
CA THR A 60 -5.32 -2.47 9.04
C THR A 60 -5.82 -1.07 8.66
N ASN A 61 -6.49 -0.39 9.58
CA ASN A 61 -6.97 0.97 9.39
C ASN A 61 -5.80 1.97 9.31
N ALA A 62 -4.77 1.81 10.14
CA ALA A 62 -3.57 2.64 10.09
C ALA A 62 -2.82 2.50 8.76
N TYR A 63 -2.64 1.28 8.25
CA TYR A 63 -2.04 1.07 6.93
C TYR A 63 -2.87 1.68 5.80
N SER A 64 -4.20 1.53 5.86
CA SER A 64 -5.10 2.11 4.87
C SER A 64 -5.05 3.63 4.89
N ALA A 65 -5.02 4.23 6.09
CA ALA A 65 -4.85 5.66 6.30
C ALA A 65 -3.50 6.16 5.75
N ALA A 66 -2.40 5.45 6.05
CA ALA A 66 -1.07 5.80 5.54
C ALA A 66 -1.01 5.77 4.00
N VAL A 67 -1.58 4.74 3.37
CA VAL A 67 -1.69 4.67 1.91
C VAL A 67 -2.51 5.84 1.37
N GLN A 68 -3.62 6.18 2.01
CA GLN A 68 -4.47 7.28 1.58
C GLN A 68 -3.77 8.65 1.70
N LEU A 69 -2.95 8.86 2.73
CA LEU A 69 -2.11 10.05 2.87
C LEU A 69 -1.10 10.16 1.71
N VAL A 70 -0.45 9.05 1.34
CA VAL A 70 0.47 9.02 0.19
C VAL A 70 -0.27 9.30 -1.11
N ILE A 71 -1.51 8.82 -1.28
CA ILE A 71 -2.35 9.12 -2.45
C ILE A 71 -2.67 10.61 -2.50
N ILE A 72 -3.11 11.21 -1.39
CA ILE A 72 -3.39 12.66 -1.31
C ILE A 72 -2.15 13.48 -1.68
N ALA A 73 -1.00 13.14 -1.09
CA ALA A 73 0.27 13.79 -1.40
C ALA A 73 0.66 13.63 -2.89
N SER A 74 0.45 12.44 -3.44
CA SER A 74 0.74 12.13 -4.85
C SER A 74 -0.15 12.93 -5.80
N ILE A 75 -1.44 13.10 -5.51
CA ILE A 75 -2.34 13.90 -6.35
C ILE A 75 -1.89 15.36 -6.39
N ILE A 76 -1.49 15.92 -5.24
CA ILE A 76 -0.99 17.29 -5.14
C ILE A 76 0.32 17.44 -5.93
N LYS A 77 1.27 16.51 -5.73
CA LYS A 77 2.56 16.50 -6.42
C LYS A 77 2.39 16.39 -7.94
N LEU A 78 1.57 15.44 -8.40
CA LEU A 78 1.29 15.23 -9.82
C LEU A 78 0.62 16.44 -10.48
N ARG A 79 -0.13 17.28 -9.75
CA ARG A 79 -0.70 18.52 -10.30
C ARG A 79 0.34 19.62 -10.48
N ARG A 80 1.40 19.63 -9.66
CA ARG A 80 2.50 20.59 -9.77
C ARG A 80 3.50 20.19 -10.85
N GLU A 81 3.90 18.93 -10.89
CA GLU A 81 4.96 18.46 -11.80
C GLU A 81 4.46 18.17 -13.22
N LEU A 82 3.22 17.69 -13.37
CA LEU A 82 2.65 17.28 -14.66
C LEU A 82 1.31 17.97 -14.93
N PRO A 83 1.31 19.31 -15.10
CA PRO A 83 0.08 20.08 -15.33
C PRO A 83 -0.52 19.84 -16.72
N TYR A 84 0.31 19.51 -17.73
CA TYR A 84 -0.10 19.38 -19.13
C TYR A 84 -0.76 18.03 -19.48
N ILE A 85 -0.74 17.05 -18.57
CA ILE A 85 -1.39 15.75 -18.82
C ILE A 85 -2.91 15.95 -18.86
N ALA A 86 -3.54 15.49 -19.94
CA ALA A 86 -4.99 15.48 -20.08
C ALA A 86 -5.61 14.58 -18.99
N ARG A 87 -6.45 15.18 -18.14
CA ARG A 87 -7.19 14.47 -17.07
C ARG A 87 -8.67 14.43 -17.45
N PRO A 88 -9.21 13.26 -17.82
CA PRO A 88 -10.62 13.10 -18.20
C PRO A 88 -11.59 13.54 -17.10
N THR A 89 -11.21 13.32 -15.84
CA THR A 89 -11.95 13.76 -14.65
C THR A 89 -11.08 14.70 -13.82
N LYS A 90 -11.64 15.87 -13.46
CA LYS A 90 -10.95 16.89 -12.65
C LYS A 90 -11.85 17.29 -11.49
N VAL A 91 -11.24 17.44 -10.31
CA VAL A 91 -11.92 18.09 -9.18
C VAL A 91 -12.13 19.56 -9.55
N PRO A 92 -13.36 20.09 -9.47
CA PRO A 92 -13.64 21.49 -9.76
C PRO A 92 -12.88 22.41 -8.80
N GLY A 93 -12.51 23.61 -9.25
CA GLY A 93 -11.87 24.63 -8.39
C GLY A 93 -10.33 24.56 -8.28
N GLY A 94 -9.66 23.79 -9.15
CA GLY A 94 -8.19 23.86 -9.30
C GLY A 94 -7.39 23.31 -8.12
N ILE A 95 -6.21 23.86 -7.88
CA ILE A 95 -5.29 23.47 -6.79
C ILE A 95 -5.80 23.92 -5.40
N PRO A 96 -6.31 25.15 -5.18
CA PRO A 96 -6.67 25.58 -3.82
C PRO A 96 -7.86 24.80 -3.25
N VAL A 97 -8.88 24.52 -4.06
CA VAL A 97 -10.03 23.69 -3.63
C VAL A 97 -9.60 22.25 -3.32
N LEU A 98 -8.65 21.71 -4.09
CA LEU A 98 -8.08 20.39 -3.77
C LEU A 98 -7.42 20.38 -2.40
N PHE A 99 -6.63 21.40 -2.06
CA PHE A 99 -6.03 21.52 -0.73
C PHE A 99 -7.10 21.61 0.35
N ALA A 100 -8.11 22.48 0.18
CA ALA A 100 -9.18 22.65 1.15
C ALA A 100 -9.92 21.34 1.45
N ILE A 101 -10.29 20.58 0.41
CA ILE A 101 -10.98 19.29 0.57
C ILE A 101 -10.05 18.24 1.18
N ALA A 102 -8.74 18.30 0.92
CA ALA A 102 -7.78 17.35 1.44
C ALA A 102 -7.45 17.54 2.93
N VAL A 103 -7.66 18.73 3.51
CA VAL A 103 -7.30 19.01 4.91
C VAL A 103 -8.04 18.11 5.90
N ALA A 104 -9.37 18.04 5.81
CA ALA A 104 -10.19 17.24 6.70
C ALA A 104 -9.84 15.73 6.69
N PRO A 105 -9.78 15.03 5.53
CA PRO A 105 -9.39 13.63 5.50
C PRO A 105 -7.93 13.43 5.92
N THR A 106 -7.02 14.35 5.59
CA THR A 106 -5.62 14.27 6.06
C THR A 106 -5.54 14.26 7.58
N PHE A 107 -6.28 15.14 8.26
CA PHE A 107 -6.33 15.18 9.72
C PHE A 107 -6.84 13.86 10.31
N MET A 108 -7.96 13.33 9.79
CA MET A 108 -8.50 12.04 10.23
C MET A 108 -7.50 10.88 10.02
N PHE A 109 -6.85 10.80 8.85
CA PHE A 109 -5.91 9.72 8.58
C PHE A 109 -4.65 9.82 9.44
N CYS A 110 -4.16 11.03 9.71
CA CYS A 110 -3.08 11.24 10.68
C CYS A 110 -3.50 10.79 12.09
N TYR A 111 -4.71 11.15 12.53
CA TYR A 111 -5.24 10.71 13.83
C TYR A 111 -5.32 9.18 13.93
N ILE A 112 -5.91 8.51 12.93
CA ILE A 112 -6.02 7.04 12.91
C ILE A 112 -4.65 6.37 12.97
N THR A 113 -3.68 6.89 12.22
CA THR A 113 -2.32 6.35 12.19
C THR A 113 -1.62 6.54 13.54
N PHE A 114 -1.78 7.71 14.17
CA PHE A 114 -1.21 8.00 15.49
C PHE A 114 -1.87 7.17 16.60
N TYR A 115 -3.20 7.03 16.54
CA TYR A 115 -3.96 6.20 17.48
C TYR A 115 -3.49 4.75 17.44
N ALA A 116 -3.23 4.20 16.27
CA ALA A 116 -2.74 2.84 16.13
C ALA A 116 -1.35 2.61 16.76
N LEU A 117 -0.47 3.62 16.74
CA LEU A 117 0.83 3.55 17.39
C LEU A 117 0.74 3.62 18.92
N SER A 118 -0.42 4.00 19.48
CA SER A 118 -0.63 4.05 20.93
C SER A 118 -0.78 2.66 21.54
N SER A 119 -1.18 1.66 20.76
CA SER A 119 -1.21 0.26 21.19
C SER A 119 0.12 -0.42 20.87
N MET A 120 0.81 -0.93 21.90
CA MET A 120 2.09 -1.63 21.74
C MET A 120 1.98 -2.81 20.76
N VAL A 121 0.93 -3.62 20.89
CA VAL A 121 0.72 -4.80 20.02
C VAL A 121 0.53 -4.38 18.57
N SER A 122 -0.33 -3.38 18.33
CA SER A 122 -0.57 -2.87 16.98
C SER A 122 0.68 -2.24 16.37
N ALA A 123 1.43 -1.47 17.16
CA ALA A 123 2.70 -0.87 16.73
C ALA A 123 3.75 -1.92 16.35
N ILE A 124 3.92 -2.98 17.14
CA ILE A 124 4.83 -4.08 16.83
C ILE A 124 4.42 -4.77 15.52
N LEU A 125 3.14 -5.09 15.35
CA LEU A 125 2.63 -5.68 14.11
C LEU A 125 2.87 -4.76 12.91
N MET A 126 2.60 -3.46 13.07
CA MET A 126 2.89 -2.47 12.02
C MET A 126 4.37 -2.49 11.64
N LEU A 127 5.29 -2.42 12.59
CA LEU A 127 6.72 -2.47 12.31
C LEU A 127 7.12 -3.80 11.65
N ALA A 128 6.62 -4.93 12.14
CA ALA A 128 6.92 -6.25 11.62
C ALA A 128 6.54 -6.39 10.13
N PHE A 129 5.41 -5.83 9.69
CA PHE A 129 4.99 -5.86 8.30
C PHE A 129 5.60 -4.73 7.44
N PHE A 130 5.98 -3.60 8.04
CA PHE A 130 6.53 -2.45 7.32
C PHE A 130 8.02 -2.61 7.00
N VAL A 131 8.80 -3.08 7.97
CA VAL A 131 10.27 -3.17 7.89
C VAL A 131 10.74 -4.02 6.70
N PRO A 132 10.23 -5.25 6.45
CA PRO A 132 10.65 -6.05 5.30
C PRO A 132 10.44 -5.34 3.96
N GLY A 133 9.33 -4.59 3.84
CA GLY A 133 9.03 -3.80 2.64
C GLY A 133 10.02 -2.67 2.42
N VAL A 134 10.35 -1.91 3.48
CA VAL A 134 11.32 -0.81 3.42
C VAL A 134 12.73 -1.32 3.17
N VAL A 135 13.15 -2.41 3.83
CA VAL A 135 14.45 -3.03 3.62
C VAL A 135 14.60 -3.50 2.17
N TYR A 136 13.59 -4.19 1.62
CA TYR A 136 13.59 -4.59 0.22
C TYR A 136 13.64 -3.39 -0.74
N ALA A 137 12.88 -2.34 -0.46
CA ALA A 137 12.89 -1.12 -1.26
C ALA A 137 14.26 -0.43 -1.23
N GLY A 138 14.90 -0.34 -0.06
CA GLY A 138 16.24 0.23 0.14
C GLY A 138 17.32 -0.58 -0.56
N TYR A 139 17.35 -1.90 -0.36
CA TYR A 139 18.26 -2.82 -1.06
C TYR A 139 18.16 -2.65 -2.57
N ARG A 140 16.92 -2.58 -3.09
CA ARG A 140 16.68 -2.42 -4.52
C ARG A 140 17.04 -1.04 -5.05
N PHE A 141 16.81 0.02 -4.28
CA PHE A 141 17.22 1.37 -4.63
C PHE A 141 18.75 1.47 -4.75
N TYR A 142 19.47 0.90 -3.77
CA TYR A 142 20.92 0.80 -3.79
C TYR A 142 21.43 0.01 -5.01
N TYR A 143 20.87 -1.18 -5.26
CA TYR A 143 21.25 -2.02 -6.39
C TYR A 143 21.01 -1.36 -7.76
N ARG A 144 19.95 -0.54 -7.91
CA ARG A 144 19.72 0.23 -9.13
C ARG A 144 20.74 1.34 -9.33
N ARG A 145 21.18 1.98 -8.24
CA ARG A 145 22.17 3.06 -8.29
C ARG A 145 23.57 2.54 -8.58
N SER A 146 23.91 1.31 -8.20
CA SER A 146 25.21 0.68 -8.52
C SER A 146 25.32 0.18 -9.96
N LEU A 147 24.22 0.12 -10.71
CA LEU A 147 24.17 -0.32 -12.12
C LEU A 147 24.04 0.84 -13.12
N ALA A 148 23.92 2.09 -12.64
CA ALA A 148 23.81 3.31 -13.42
C ALA A 148 25.11 4.11 -13.31
#